data_AF-A0A6B3H3I1-F1
#
_entry.id   AF-A0A6B3H3I1-F1
#
_cell.length_a   1.000
_cell.length_b   1.000
_cell.length_c   1.000
_cell.angle_alpha   90.00
_cell.angle_beta   90.00
_cell.angle_gamma   90.00
#
_symmetry.space_group_name_H-M   'P 1'
#
loop_
_entity.id
_entity.type
_entity.pdbx_description
1 polymer ?
#
loop_
_entity_poly.entity_id
_entity_poly.type
_entity_poly.pdbx_seq_one_letter_code
_entity_poly.pdbx_strand_id
1 'polypeptide(L)'
;MPMDPLVSRARALWQELAAAPGAAFGTPGRPKVLVAPDSALAPPSWVGVVAVGDAALITAPTGRAAKSVRSALTGPTTAALTDPATVARLLPVADTLGPAVLGYLAPDALRPVGRTGASATYLAPQHAALSALLADSGPSDADESG
;
A
#
# COMPACT_ATOMS: atom_id res chain seq x y z
N MET A 1 -12.77 -6.56 21.61
CA MET A 1 -13.18 -5.15 21.48
C MET A 1 -13.66 -4.93 20.05
N PRO A 2 -14.70 -4.12 19.83
CA PRO A 2 -15.06 -3.71 18.47
C PRO A 2 -13.88 -2.98 17.82
N MET A 3 -13.65 -3.24 16.54
CA MET A 3 -12.57 -2.62 15.78
C MET A 3 -12.86 -1.13 15.61
N ASP A 4 -11.82 -0.30 15.69
CA ASP A 4 -11.94 1.13 15.41
C ASP A 4 -12.61 1.34 14.04
N PRO A 5 -13.64 2.20 13.92
CA PRO A 5 -14.31 2.47 12.65
C PRO A 5 -13.37 2.97 11.55
N LEU A 6 -12.33 3.75 11.88
CA LEU A 6 -11.32 4.21 10.92
C LEU A 6 -10.51 3.04 10.38
N VAL A 7 -10.05 2.15 11.26
CA VAL A 7 -9.31 0.92 10.87
C VAL A 7 -10.20 0.03 10.01
N SER A 8 -11.49 -0.09 10.35
CA SER A 8 -12.46 -0.87 9.58
C SER A 8 -12.64 -0.32 8.17
N ARG A 9 -12.79 0.99 8.00
CA ARG A 9 -12.88 1.65 6.69
C ARG A 9 -11.59 1.51 5.88
N ALA A 10 -10.44 1.70 6.52
CA ALA A 10 -9.15 1.54 5.86
C ALA A 10 -8.96 0.11 5.34
N ARG A 11 -9.31 -0.91 6.14
CA ARG A 11 -9.29 -2.31 5.69
C ARG A 11 -10.26 -2.57 4.53
N ALA A 12 -11.47 -2.03 4.59
CA ALA A 12 -12.45 -2.18 3.51
C ALA A 12 -11.92 -1.64 2.16
N LEU A 13 -11.29 -0.46 2.16
CA LEU A 13 -10.66 0.12 0.97
C LEU A 13 -9.60 -0.83 0.38
N TRP A 14 -8.68 -1.33 1.19
CA TRP A 14 -7.63 -2.22 0.70
C TRP A 14 -8.15 -3.59 0.25
N GLN A 15 -9.27 -4.06 0.81
CA GLN A 15 -9.93 -5.27 0.34
C GLN A 15 -10.53 -5.07 -1.06
N GLU A 16 -11.11 -3.90 -1.33
CA GLU A 16 -11.60 -3.53 -2.66
C GLU A 16 -10.45 -3.44 -3.68
N LEU A 17 -9.36 -2.74 -3.34
CA LEU A 17 -8.17 -2.61 -4.18
C LEU A 17 -7.43 -3.95 -4.42
N ALA A 18 -7.66 -4.95 -3.57
CA ALA A 18 -7.13 -6.29 -3.80
C ALA A 18 -7.80 -7.00 -4.99
N ALA A 19 -8.95 -6.52 -5.46
CA ALA A 19 -9.66 -7.02 -6.64
C ALA A 19 -9.82 -8.56 -6.66
N ALA A 20 -9.98 -9.18 -5.48
CA ALA A 20 -9.98 -10.63 -5.31
C ALA A 20 -11.20 -11.10 -4.51
N PRO A 21 -11.91 -12.16 -4.95
CA PRO A 21 -13.02 -12.72 -4.20
C PRO A 21 -12.59 -13.14 -2.79
N GLY A 22 -13.36 -12.70 -1.79
CA GLY A 22 -13.07 -13.01 -0.39
C GLY A 22 -11.80 -12.33 0.15
N ALA A 23 -11.44 -11.17 -0.41
CA ALA A 23 -10.34 -10.37 0.11
C ALA A 23 -10.58 -10.03 1.58
N ALA A 24 -9.64 -10.44 2.42
CA ALA A 24 -9.73 -10.34 3.86
C ALA A 24 -8.34 -10.13 4.45
N PHE A 25 -8.26 -9.28 5.46
CA PHE A 25 -7.05 -9.17 6.26
C PHE A 25 -6.86 -10.46 7.07
N GLY A 26 -5.64 -11.01 7.07
CA GLY A 26 -5.26 -12.17 7.87
C GLY A 26 -5.02 -11.82 9.33
N THR A 27 -4.90 -12.83 10.18
CA THR A 27 -4.59 -12.63 11.61
C THR A 27 -3.09 -12.43 11.83
N PRO A 28 -2.67 -11.87 12.98
CA PRO A 28 -1.25 -11.77 13.33
C PRO A 28 -0.51 -13.11 13.15
N GLY A 29 0.64 -13.07 12.48
CA GLY A 29 1.45 -14.26 12.17
C GLY A 29 0.89 -15.17 11.06
N ARG A 30 -0.32 -14.91 10.56
CA ARG A 30 -0.94 -15.65 9.45
C ARG A 30 -1.63 -14.69 8.48
N PRO A 31 -0.84 -13.90 7.71
CA PRO A 31 -1.42 -12.99 6.73
C PRO A 31 -2.21 -13.76 5.67
N LYS A 32 -3.26 -13.12 5.15
CA LYS A 32 -4.00 -13.65 4.00
C LYS A 32 -3.20 -13.34 2.74
N VAL A 33 -2.88 -14.37 1.97
CA VAL A 33 -2.21 -14.25 0.67
C VAL A 33 -3.17 -14.69 -0.44
N LEU A 34 -3.52 -13.75 -1.31
CA LEU A 34 -4.45 -13.92 -2.43
C LEU A 34 -3.70 -13.94 -3.76
N VAL A 35 -4.22 -14.71 -4.71
CA VAL A 35 -3.83 -14.57 -6.12
C VAL A 35 -4.73 -13.50 -6.72
N ALA A 36 -4.13 -12.39 -7.13
CA ALA A 36 -4.85 -11.22 -7.59
C ALA A 36 -4.00 -10.48 -8.63
N PRO A 37 -3.97 -10.96 -9.89
CA PRO A 37 -3.18 -10.34 -10.95
C PRO A 37 -3.62 -8.90 -11.26
N ASP A 38 -4.90 -8.59 -11.04
CA ASP A 38 -5.51 -7.29 -11.30
C ASP A 38 -5.59 -6.41 -10.03
N SER A 39 -4.80 -6.75 -9.00
CA SER A 39 -4.78 -5.96 -7.76
C SER A 39 -4.15 -4.59 -7.99
N ALA A 40 -4.78 -3.57 -7.45
CA ALA A 40 -4.26 -2.20 -7.41
C ALA A 40 -3.37 -1.93 -6.17
N LEU A 41 -2.99 -2.95 -5.38
CA LEU A 41 -2.10 -2.77 -4.22
C LEU A 41 -0.65 -2.48 -4.64
N ALA A 42 -0.26 -2.96 -5.82
CA ALA A 42 1.08 -2.83 -6.36
C ALA A 42 0.98 -2.88 -7.90
N PRO A 43 2.02 -2.45 -8.62
CA PRO A 43 2.01 -2.54 -10.08
C PRO A 43 1.85 -3.99 -10.57
N PRO A 44 1.44 -4.19 -11.83
CA PRO A 44 1.31 -5.53 -12.41
C PRO A 44 2.59 -6.37 -12.24
N SER A 45 2.41 -7.65 -11.92
CA SER A 45 3.51 -8.60 -11.63
C SER A 45 4.24 -8.42 -10.29
N TRP A 46 3.82 -7.50 -9.42
CA TRP A 46 4.39 -7.34 -8.07
C TRP A 46 3.58 -8.06 -6.99
N VAL A 47 4.26 -8.40 -5.89
CA VAL A 47 3.59 -8.81 -4.65
C VAL A 47 3.29 -7.55 -3.84
N GLY A 48 2.02 -7.29 -3.57
CA GLY A 48 1.58 -6.18 -2.72
C GLY A 48 1.41 -6.63 -1.28
N VAL A 49 1.98 -5.89 -0.33
CA VAL A 49 1.78 -6.12 1.11
C VAL A 49 1.25 -4.85 1.73
N VAL A 50 0.08 -4.94 2.37
CA VAL A 50 -0.47 -3.84 3.17
C VAL A 50 -0.76 -4.31 4.59
N ALA A 51 -0.27 -3.55 5.56
CA ALA A 51 -0.59 -3.72 6.97
C ALA A 51 -1.45 -2.55 7.46
N VAL A 52 -2.56 -2.86 8.12
CA VAL A 52 -3.44 -1.87 8.74
C VAL A 52 -3.72 -2.31 10.17
N GLY A 53 -3.15 -1.61 11.14
CA GLY A 53 -3.14 -2.03 12.54
C GLY A 53 -2.38 -3.35 12.74
N ASP A 54 -3.04 -4.33 13.35
CA ASP A 54 -2.46 -5.64 13.67
C ASP A 54 -2.67 -6.71 12.59
N ALA A 55 -3.20 -6.36 11.43
CA ALA A 55 -3.52 -7.30 10.37
C ALA A 55 -2.86 -6.92 9.04
N ALA A 56 -2.66 -7.92 8.18
CA ALA A 56 -2.08 -7.73 6.87
C ALA A 56 -2.86 -8.47 5.76
N LEU A 57 -2.88 -7.85 4.59
CA LEU A 57 -3.43 -8.38 3.35
C LEU A 57 -2.30 -8.40 2.32
N ILE A 58 -2.13 -9.53 1.65
CA ILE A 58 -1.08 -9.74 0.67
C ILE A 58 -1.69 -10.22 -0.64
N THR A 59 -1.32 -9.58 -1.74
CA THR A 59 -1.69 -10.00 -3.09
C THR A 59 -0.45 -10.44 -3.85
N ALA A 60 -0.62 -11.44 -4.69
CA ALA A 60 0.45 -11.94 -5.56
C ALA A 60 -0.11 -12.17 -6.98
N PRO A 61 0.72 -11.98 -8.02
CA PRO A 61 0.23 -11.98 -9.40
C PRO A 61 -0.07 -13.40 -9.92
N THR A 62 0.50 -14.43 -9.28
CA THR A 62 0.34 -15.83 -9.71
C THR A 62 0.16 -16.76 -8.52
N GLY A 63 -0.44 -17.93 -8.77
CA GLY A 63 -0.55 -18.99 -7.76
C GLY A 63 0.82 -19.46 -7.23
N ARG A 64 1.85 -19.50 -8.08
CA ARG A 64 3.21 -19.85 -7.67
C ARG A 64 3.81 -18.82 -6.72
N ALA A 65 3.66 -17.53 -7.05
CA ALA A 65 4.11 -16.45 -6.18
C ALA A 65 3.36 -16.49 -4.84
N ALA A 66 2.03 -16.61 -4.86
CA ALA A 66 1.21 -16.71 -3.66
C ALA A 66 1.62 -17.88 -2.75
N LYS A 67 1.92 -19.05 -3.33
CA LYS A 67 2.38 -20.22 -2.56
C LYS A 67 3.73 -19.95 -1.87
N SER A 68 4.66 -19.34 -2.59
CA SER A 68 5.99 -19.01 -2.07
C SER A 68 5.89 -18.00 -0.93
N VAL A 69 5.13 -16.92 -1.16
CA VAL A 69 4.85 -15.87 -0.19
C VAL A 69 4.18 -16.44 1.06
N ARG A 70 3.14 -17.28 0.91
CA ARG A 70 2.46 -17.89 2.05
C ARG A 70 3.39 -18.76 2.91
N SER A 71 4.29 -19.50 2.27
CA SER A 71 5.26 -20.32 2.97
C SER A 71 6.27 -19.48 3.75
N ALA A 72 6.79 -18.42 3.13
CA ALA A 72 7.86 -17.61 3.72
C ALA A 72 7.37 -16.59 4.75
N LEU A 73 6.16 -16.05 4.58
CA LEU A 73 5.63 -14.95 5.40
C LEU A 73 4.61 -15.41 6.45
N THR A 74 4.59 -16.70 6.78
CA THR A 74 3.86 -17.22 7.96
C THR A 74 4.78 -17.14 9.18
N GLY A 75 4.30 -16.51 10.26
CA GLY A 75 5.05 -16.34 11.52
C GLY A 75 5.44 -14.90 11.85
N PRO A 76 5.96 -14.08 10.91
CA PRO A 76 6.34 -12.70 11.18
C PRO A 76 5.21 -11.84 11.74
N THR A 77 5.58 -10.82 12.50
CA THR A 77 4.66 -9.75 12.94
C THR A 77 4.26 -8.90 11.74
N THR A 78 3.16 -8.15 11.85
CA THR A 78 2.72 -7.26 10.76
C THR A 78 3.76 -6.21 10.40
N ALA A 79 4.47 -5.65 11.39
CA ALA A 79 5.57 -4.71 11.15
C ALA A 79 6.71 -5.35 10.33
N ALA A 80 7.01 -6.63 10.59
CA ALA A 80 8.03 -7.36 9.85
C ALA A 80 7.61 -7.69 8.41
N LEU A 81 6.30 -7.81 8.14
CA LEU A 81 5.78 -8.05 6.78
C LEU A 81 5.96 -6.83 5.87
N THR A 82 6.01 -5.63 6.43
CA THR A 82 6.20 -4.38 5.68
C THR A 82 7.64 -3.84 5.75
N ASP A 83 8.56 -4.55 6.41
CA ASP A 83 9.98 -4.22 6.43
C ASP A 83 10.70 -4.89 5.24
N PRO A 84 11.18 -4.12 4.24
CA PRO A 84 11.86 -4.66 3.07
C PRO A 84 13.03 -5.57 3.42
N ALA A 85 13.82 -5.19 4.43
CA ALA A 85 15.00 -5.96 4.81
C ALA A 85 14.61 -7.33 5.36
N THR A 86 13.53 -7.40 6.14
CA THR A 86 13.01 -8.67 6.64
C THR A 86 12.42 -9.53 5.54
N VAL A 87 11.64 -8.95 4.62
CA VAL A 87 11.05 -9.70 3.50
C VAL A 87 12.14 -10.25 2.56
N ALA A 88 13.17 -9.47 2.25
CA ALA A 88 14.28 -9.89 1.38
C ALA A 88 15.12 -11.04 1.98
N ARG A 89 15.11 -11.23 3.31
CA ARG A 89 15.74 -12.40 3.95
C ARG A 89 14.90 -13.68 3.84
N LEU A 90 13.59 -13.54 3.62
CA LEU A 90 12.64 -14.65 3.60
C LEU A 90 12.25 -15.09 2.18
N LEU A 91 12.33 -14.18 1.22
CA LEU A 91 11.96 -14.39 -0.18
C LEU A 91 13.07 -13.90 -1.12
N PRO A 92 13.23 -14.52 -2.30
CA PRO A 92 14.09 -13.98 -3.35
C PRO A 92 13.41 -12.75 -3.98
N VAL A 93 13.66 -11.58 -3.40
CA VAL A 93 13.14 -10.29 -3.87
C VAL A 93 14.07 -9.72 -4.93
N ALA A 94 13.55 -9.45 -6.12
CA ALA A 94 14.31 -8.81 -7.19
C ALA A 94 14.44 -7.29 -6.99
N ASP A 95 13.36 -6.63 -6.53
CA ASP A 95 13.29 -5.19 -6.30
C ASP A 95 12.19 -4.83 -5.28
N THR A 96 12.17 -3.60 -4.76
CA THR A 96 11.19 -3.11 -3.77
C THR A 96 10.80 -1.65 -4.00
N LEU A 97 9.50 -1.38 -4.19
CA LEU A 97 8.94 -0.03 -4.39
C LEU A 97 8.51 0.68 -3.09
N GLY A 98 8.77 0.09 -1.92
CA GLY A 98 8.32 0.57 -0.61
C GLY A 98 9.45 0.74 0.42
N PRO A 99 9.11 1.10 1.67
CA PRO A 99 7.77 1.13 2.24
C PRO A 99 7.08 2.48 2.08
N ALA A 100 5.78 2.46 1.80
CA ALA A 100 4.91 3.62 1.93
C ALA A 100 4.20 3.60 3.30
N VAL A 101 4.14 4.74 3.97
CA VAL A 101 3.39 4.90 5.22
C VAL A 101 2.00 5.44 4.91
N LEU A 102 0.97 4.73 5.36
CA LEU A 102 -0.42 5.12 5.16
C LEU A 102 -0.92 5.99 6.32
N GLY A 103 -1.13 7.28 6.06
CA GLY A 103 -1.71 8.21 7.02
C GLY A 103 -3.22 8.24 6.95
N TYR A 104 -3.91 7.45 7.79
CA TYR A 104 -5.36 7.56 7.96
C TYR A 104 -5.69 8.49 9.11
N LEU A 105 -6.49 9.51 8.82
CA LEU A 105 -7.01 10.44 9.83
C LEU A 105 -8.53 10.42 9.78
N ALA A 106 -9.16 10.54 10.95
CA ALA A 106 -10.57 10.89 10.99
C ALA A 106 -10.76 12.30 10.36
N PRO A 107 -11.90 12.58 9.69
CA PRO A 107 -12.12 13.89 9.07
C PRO A 107 -11.96 15.05 10.06
N ASP A 108 -12.42 14.83 11.29
CA ASP A 108 -12.30 15.76 12.41
C ASP A 108 -10.92 15.73 13.07
N ALA A 109 -9.95 14.95 12.59
CA ALA A 109 -8.55 14.98 13.01
C ALA A 109 -7.64 15.67 11.98
N LEU A 110 -8.15 15.95 10.77
CA LEU A 110 -7.47 16.82 9.81
C LEU A 110 -7.40 18.22 10.40
N ARG A 111 -6.17 18.71 10.61
CA ARG A 111 -5.88 20.05 11.10
C ARG A 111 -4.93 20.71 10.13
N PRO A 112 -5.12 22.01 9.85
CA PRO A 112 -4.09 22.78 9.16
C PRO A 112 -2.77 22.57 9.90
N VAL A 113 -1.76 22.13 9.16
CA VAL A 113 -0.40 22.20 9.65
C VAL A 113 -0.18 23.68 9.96
N GLY A 114 0.02 24.02 11.24
CA GLY A 114 0.38 25.39 11.62
C GLY A 114 1.64 25.82 10.86
N ARG A 115 2.09 27.08 10.99
CA ARG A 115 3.35 27.50 10.37
C ARG A 115 4.48 26.54 10.76
N THR A 116 4.87 25.66 9.85
CA THR A 116 6.07 24.86 9.98
C THR A 116 7.24 25.77 9.67
N GLY A 117 8.38 25.56 10.34
CA GLY A 117 9.63 26.24 9.97
C GLY A 117 10.16 25.85 8.59
N ALA A 118 9.50 24.90 7.91
CA ALA A 118 9.83 24.49 6.55
C ALA A 118 9.31 25.53 5.55
N SER A 119 10.21 26.17 4.81
CA SER A 119 9.83 27.04 3.70
C SER A 119 9.45 26.20 2.49
N ALA A 120 8.19 26.27 2.04
CA ALA A 120 7.80 25.82 0.71
C ALA A 120 8.05 26.94 -0.30
N THR A 121 8.59 26.59 -1.47
CA THR A 121 8.68 27.52 -2.61
C THR A 121 7.56 27.21 -3.58
N TYR A 122 6.77 28.22 -3.93
CA TYR A 122 5.71 28.08 -4.92
C TYR A 122 6.28 28.26 -6.32
N LEU A 123 6.04 27.28 -7.19
CA LEU A 123 6.33 27.42 -8.62
C LEU A 123 5.19 28.15 -9.31
N ALA A 124 5.51 28.98 -10.29
CA ALA A 124 4.49 29.58 -11.15
C ALA A 124 3.75 28.48 -11.94
N PRO A 125 2.45 28.62 -12.23
CA PRO A 125 1.69 27.63 -13.00
C PRO A 125 2.31 27.25 -14.36
N GLN A 126 3.07 28.16 -14.97
CA GLN A 126 3.77 27.98 -16.24
C GLN A 126 5.24 27.54 -16.10
N HIS A 127 5.65 27.10 -14.91
CA HIS A 127 7.03 26.68 -14.68
C HIS A 127 7.38 25.45 -15.50
N ALA A 128 8.52 25.47 -16.20
CA ALA A 128 8.90 24.41 -17.15
C ALA A 128 8.90 23.00 -16.53
N ALA A 129 9.32 22.88 -15.27
CA ALA A 129 9.28 21.59 -14.55
C ALA A 129 7.85 21.06 -14.33
N LEU A 130 6.86 21.95 -14.12
CA LEU A 130 5.47 21.56 -13.99
C LEU A 130 4.89 21.12 -15.35
N SER A 131 5.25 21.83 -16.43
CA SER A 131 4.88 21.42 -17.79
C SER A 131 5.50 20.09 -18.20
N ALA A 132 6.75 19.85 -17.82
CA ALA A 132 7.43 18.57 -18.07
C ALA A 132 6.76 17.42 -17.31
N LEU A 133 6.40 17.62 -16.04
CA LEU A 133 5.65 16.63 -15.27
C LEU A 133 4.32 16.29 -15.93
N LEU A 134 3.53 17.30 -16.32
CA LEU A 134 2.24 17.09 -17.00
C LEU A 134 2.36 16.36 -18.33
N ALA A 135 3.47 16.56 -19.06
CA ALA A 135 3.72 15.87 -20.32
C ALA A 135 4.14 14.41 -20.12
N ASP A 136 4.73 14.08 -18.97
CA ASP A 136 5.15 12.72 -18.60
C ASP A 136 3.99 11.91 -18.00
N SER A 137 3.02 12.57 -17.36
CA SER A 137 1.80 11.95 -16.84
C SER A 137 0.92 11.40 -17.97
N GLY A 138 0.71 10.09 -17.96
CA GLY A 138 -0.17 9.43 -18.92
C GLY A 138 -1.65 9.65 -18.61
N PRO A 139 -2.56 9.20 -19.48
CA PRO A 139 -4.00 9.29 -19.25
C PRO A 139 -4.45 8.63 -17.93
N SER A 140 -3.79 7.55 -17.53
CA SER A 140 -4.05 6.87 -16.25
C SER A 140 -3.71 7.74 -15.04
N ASP A 141 -2.61 8.50 -15.11
CA ASP A 141 -2.16 9.36 -14.00
C ASP A 141 -3.03 10.63 -13.91
N ALA A 142 -3.55 11.11 -15.05
CA ALA A 142 -4.43 12.26 -15.10
C ALA A 142 -5.76 12.02 -14.35
N ASP A 143 -6.31 10.81 -14.44
CA ASP A 143 -7.54 10.41 -13.74
C ASP A 143 -7.37 10.28 -12.21
N GLU A 144 -6.12 10.28 -11.70
CA GLU A 144 -5.83 10.26 -10.26
C GLU A 144 -5.92 11.65 -9.61
N SER A 145 -5.93 12.72 -10.42
CA SER A 145 -6.14 14.09 -9.96
C SER A 145 -7.64 14.40 -9.94
N GLY A 146 -8.28 14.21 -8.78
CA GLY A 146 -9.74 14.27 -8.61
C GLY A 146 -10.45 15.55 -9.05
#